data_AF-A0A948WE41-F1
#
_entry.id   AF-A0A948WE41-F1
#
_cell.length_a   1.000
_cell.length_b   1.000
_cell.length_c   1.000
_cell.angle_alpha   90.00
_cell.angle_beta   90.00
_cell.angle_gamma   90.00
#
_symmetry.space_group_name_H-M   'P 1'
#
loop_
_entity.id
_entity.type
_entity.pdbx_description
1 polymer ?
#
loop_
_entity_poly.entity_id
_entity_poly.type
_entity_poly.pdbx_seq_one_letter_code
_entity_poly.pdbx_strand_id
1 'polypeptide(L)'
;MTKALAVRPKGKHPLHVLRELEVWPAGPAVPGGGVLRERVLAGLPRMQRAQEAWSVAGLRSDKVLQEIFHTEEKIAPSDVPRLCCGLPGIEGCVLARRREVLSVWNMPLDLEQAALLEAASGAMDRAMDARSAGWGEPRGITLHLEVGNASLLRCDAMQLLVLHEKRGFAPGVREKLTMALGAVARSLKAAP
;
A
#
# COMPACT_ATOMS: atom_id res chain seq x y z
N MET A 1 -7.23 -16.75 35.17
CA MET A 1 -6.64 -15.90 36.23
C MET A 1 -5.86 -14.79 35.56
N THR A 2 -6.39 -13.57 35.56
CA THR A 2 -5.90 -12.45 34.76
C THR A 2 -5.26 -11.43 35.70
N LYS A 3 -3.96 -11.18 35.57
CA LYS A 3 -3.30 -10.05 36.25
C LYS A 3 -2.97 -8.99 35.21
N ALA A 4 -3.78 -7.94 35.18
CA ALA A 4 -3.47 -6.69 34.50
C ALA A 4 -2.61 -5.83 35.43
N LEU A 5 -1.43 -5.42 34.97
CA LEU A 5 -0.67 -4.34 35.56
C LEU A 5 -0.70 -3.17 34.58
N ALA A 6 -1.62 -2.23 34.84
CA ALA A 6 -1.69 -0.98 34.14
C ALA A 6 -0.61 -0.04 34.67
N VAL A 7 0.42 0.21 33.85
CA VAL A 7 1.31 1.36 34.04
C VAL A 7 0.85 2.45 33.07
N ARG A 8 0.23 3.51 33.59
CA ARG A 8 -0.04 4.74 32.84
C ARG A 8 1.18 5.65 32.92
N PRO A 9 1.72 6.18 31.81
CA PRO A 9 2.48 7.41 31.84
C PRO A 9 1.51 8.60 31.76
N LYS A 10 1.64 9.51 32.73
CA LYS A 10 1.06 10.86 32.69
C LYS A 10 1.82 11.71 31.66
N GLY A 11 1.07 12.46 30.85
CA GLY A 11 1.54 13.73 30.28
C GLY A 11 1.78 13.73 28.77
N LYS A 12 1.01 14.59 28.10
CA LYS A 12 1.09 15.08 26.70
C LYS A 12 0.63 14.08 25.62
N HIS A 13 -0.49 14.42 24.99
CA HIS A 13 -0.98 13.83 23.76
C HIS A 13 0.05 13.95 22.62
N PRO A 14 0.33 12.84 21.94
CA PRO A 14 0.38 12.81 20.49
C PRO A 14 -0.76 11.92 19.96
N LEU A 15 -1.11 12.05 18.70
CA LEU A 15 -2.06 11.17 17.99
C LEU A 15 -1.52 9.73 18.02
N HIS A 16 -1.86 8.99 19.08
CA HIS A 16 -1.64 7.57 19.18
C HIS A 16 -2.67 6.86 18.31
N VAL A 17 -2.21 5.94 17.47
CA VAL A 17 -2.95 4.90 16.74
C VAL A 17 -4.40 4.80 17.23
N LEU A 18 -5.34 5.42 16.50
CA LEU A 18 -6.71 5.62 16.99
C LEU A 18 -7.54 4.33 17.04
N ARG A 19 -7.04 3.22 16.49
CA ARG A 19 -7.56 1.87 16.75
C ARG A 19 -6.68 0.83 16.08
N GLU A 20 -6.13 -0.09 16.85
CA GLU A 20 -5.81 -1.42 16.33
C GLU A 20 -7.09 -2.24 16.39
N LEU A 21 -7.65 -2.57 15.23
CA LEU A 21 -8.74 -3.53 15.13
C LEU A 21 -8.10 -4.86 14.74
N GLU A 22 -7.91 -5.75 15.71
CA GLU A 22 -7.70 -7.18 15.43
C GLU A 22 -8.99 -7.75 14.85
N VAL A 23 -9.11 -7.71 13.52
CA VAL A 23 -10.19 -8.39 12.83
C VAL A 23 -9.74 -9.83 12.61
N TRP A 24 -10.05 -10.69 13.57
CA TRP A 24 -9.95 -12.14 13.38
C TRP A 24 -11.00 -12.55 12.33
N PRO A 25 -10.64 -13.24 11.24
CA PRO A 25 -11.63 -13.78 10.34
C PRO A 25 -12.41 -14.89 11.07
N ALA A 26 -13.66 -14.62 11.43
CA ALA A 26 -14.64 -15.66 11.69
C ALA A 26 -15.18 -16.14 10.34
N GLY A 27 -14.48 -17.07 9.68
CA GLY A 27 -14.87 -17.60 8.36
C GLY A 27 -13.87 -18.63 7.81
N PRO A 28 -14.32 -19.55 6.95
CA PRO A 28 -13.93 -20.96 6.99
C PRO A 28 -12.49 -21.20 6.51
N ALA A 29 -11.92 -22.31 6.99
CA ALA A 29 -10.59 -22.79 6.66
C ALA A 29 -10.33 -22.74 5.15
N VAL A 30 -9.40 -21.87 4.74
CA VAL A 30 -8.85 -21.85 3.39
C VAL A 30 -8.01 -23.12 3.21
N PRO A 31 -8.35 -24.02 2.27
CA PRO A 31 -7.53 -25.20 2.01
C PRO A 31 -6.22 -24.72 1.36
N GLY A 32 -5.09 -24.88 2.05
CA GLY A 32 -3.76 -24.53 1.53
C GLY A 32 -2.85 -23.73 2.47
N GLY A 33 -3.31 -23.32 3.65
CA GLY A 33 -2.52 -22.50 4.59
C GLY A 33 -1.17 -23.10 5.02
N GLY A 34 -1.01 -24.42 4.99
CA GLY A 34 0.26 -25.09 5.28
C GLY A 34 1.36 -24.82 4.24
N VAL A 35 0.98 -24.66 2.97
CA VAL A 35 1.92 -24.51 1.84
C VAL A 35 2.54 -23.11 1.81
N LEU A 36 1.79 -22.09 2.23
CA LEU A 36 2.27 -20.70 2.27
C LEU A 36 3.36 -20.52 3.34
N ARG A 37 3.14 -21.10 4.53
CA ARG A 37 4.10 -21.05 5.64
C ARG A 37 5.43 -21.74 5.30
N GLU A 38 5.37 -22.88 4.61
CA GLU A 38 6.57 -23.60 4.17
C GLU A 38 7.36 -22.85 3.08
N ARG A 39 6.66 -22.21 2.12
CA ARG A 39 7.29 -21.38 1.08
C ARG A 39 7.99 -20.15 1.64
N VAL A 40 7.44 -19.54 2.69
CA VAL A 40 8.01 -18.37 3.37
C VAL A 40 9.27 -18.74 4.17
N LEU A 41 9.25 -19.91 4.83
CA LEU A 41 10.43 -20.44 5.52
C LEU A 41 11.56 -20.86 4.57
N ALA A 42 11.24 -21.17 3.30
CA ALA A 42 12.22 -21.51 2.27
C ALA A 42 12.96 -20.30 1.67
N GLY A 43 12.62 -19.07 2.08
CA GLY A 43 13.24 -17.82 1.63
C GLY A 43 12.45 -17.11 0.53
N LEU A 44 12.54 -15.77 0.52
CA LEU A 44 11.83 -14.92 -0.46
C LEU A 44 12.26 -15.28 -1.91
N PRO A 45 11.31 -15.54 -2.82
CA PRO A 45 11.62 -15.98 -4.18
C PRO A 45 12.34 -14.92 -5.01
N ARG A 46 13.12 -15.39 -5.99
CA ARG A 46 13.89 -14.55 -6.93
C ARG A 46 13.01 -13.52 -7.63
N MET A 47 13.41 -12.26 -7.51
CA MET A 47 12.76 -11.08 -8.09
C MET A 47 12.92 -11.07 -9.61
N GLN A 48 11.83 -10.87 -10.35
CA GLN A 48 11.87 -10.62 -11.79
C GLN A 48 11.02 -9.39 -12.12
N ARG A 49 11.49 -8.54 -13.05
CA ARG A 49 10.72 -7.37 -13.52
C ARG A 49 9.40 -7.87 -14.13
N ALA A 50 8.28 -7.43 -13.58
CA ALA A 50 6.97 -7.70 -14.17
C ALA A 50 6.84 -6.97 -15.52
N GLN A 51 6.25 -7.65 -16.49
CA GLN A 51 5.96 -7.13 -17.83
C GLN A 51 5.00 -5.93 -17.76
N GLU A 52 5.36 -4.89 -18.50
CA GLU A 52 4.55 -3.69 -18.74
C GLU A 52 3.26 -4.06 -19.48
N ALA A 53 2.13 -4.13 -18.78
CA ALA A 53 0.82 -4.13 -19.41
C ALA A 53 0.28 -2.70 -19.34
N TRP A 54 0.48 -1.92 -20.40
CA TRP A 54 -0.08 -0.56 -20.52
C TRP A 54 -1.07 -0.50 -21.67
N SER A 55 -2.32 -0.11 -21.36
CA SER A 55 -3.13 0.65 -22.29
C SER A 55 -2.72 2.12 -22.18
N VAL A 56 -2.03 2.62 -23.21
CA VAL A 56 -1.55 4.00 -23.32
C VAL A 56 -2.76 4.96 -23.25
N ALA A 57 -2.94 5.62 -22.11
CA ALA A 57 -3.89 6.73 -22.01
C ALA A 57 -3.26 7.91 -21.25
N GLY A 58 -2.60 8.80 -22.01
CA GLY A 58 -2.59 10.24 -21.74
C GLY A 58 -1.75 10.78 -20.58
N LEU A 59 -0.92 9.98 -19.93
CA LEU A 59 -0.18 10.42 -18.75
C LEU A 59 1.07 11.25 -19.09
N ARG A 60 0.96 12.58 -18.95
CA ARG A 60 2.07 13.51 -19.21
C ARG A 60 3.09 13.47 -18.06
N SER A 61 4.37 13.57 -18.41
CA SER A 61 5.48 13.68 -17.46
C SER A 61 5.26 14.84 -16.51
N ASP A 62 5.37 14.60 -15.21
CA ASP A 62 5.10 15.60 -14.19
C ASP A 62 6.43 16.03 -13.53
N LYS A 63 6.79 17.32 -13.66
CA LYS A 63 7.92 17.91 -12.92
C LYS A 63 7.73 17.75 -11.40
N VAL A 64 6.49 17.65 -10.93
CA VAL A 64 6.19 17.38 -9.52
C VAL A 64 6.69 15.99 -9.11
N LEU A 65 6.63 14.97 -9.97
CA LEU A 65 7.18 13.65 -9.65
C LEU A 65 8.70 13.69 -9.56
N GLN A 66 9.37 14.45 -10.43
CA GLN A 66 10.81 14.71 -10.37
C GLN A 66 11.21 15.38 -9.05
N GLU A 67 10.47 16.40 -8.63
CA GLU A 67 10.68 17.09 -7.36
C GLU A 67 10.46 16.15 -6.17
N ILE A 68 9.37 15.39 -6.14
CA ILE A 68 9.07 14.43 -5.07
C ILE A 68 10.22 13.44 -4.89
N PHE A 69 10.70 12.86 -5.99
CA PHE A 69 11.75 11.84 -5.95
C PHE A 69 13.17 12.42 -5.96
N HIS A 70 13.33 13.73 -6.07
CA HIS A 70 14.61 14.43 -6.21
C HIS A 70 15.47 13.84 -7.33
N THR A 71 14.89 13.72 -8.53
CA THR A 71 15.59 13.18 -9.71
C THR A 71 15.36 14.06 -10.93
N GLU A 72 16.37 14.11 -11.80
CA GLU A 72 16.31 14.81 -13.09
C GLU A 72 15.79 13.89 -14.22
N GLU A 73 15.64 12.58 -13.93
CA GLU A 73 15.07 11.60 -14.87
C GLU A 73 13.66 12.01 -15.29
N LYS A 74 13.31 11.91 -16.58
CA LYS A 74 11.93 12.12 -17.02
C LYS A 74 11.06 10.97 -16.48
N ILE A 75 10.22 11.28 -15.51
CA ILE A 75 9.35 10.29 -14.86
C ILE A 75 7.98 10.27 -15.53
N ALA A 76 7.58 9.09 -15.98
CA ALA A 76 6.18 8.81 -16.27
C ALA A 76 5.48 8.26 -15.01
N PRO A 77 4.17 8.43 -14.87
CA PRO A 77 3.42 7.81 -13.77
C PRO A 77 3.58 6.27 -13.68
N SER A 78 3.92 5.59 -14.78
CA SER A 78 4.27 4.18 -14.82
C SER A 78 5.48 3.82 -13.95
N ASP A 79 6.42 4.76 -13.80
CA ASP A 79 7.66 4.58 -13.04
C ASP A 79 7.45 4.72 -11.53
N VAL A 80 6.29 5.21 -11.09
CA VAL A 80 6.05 5.51 -9.66
C VAL A 80 6.24 4.27 -8.79
N PRO A 81 5.72 3.07 -9.11
CA PRO A 81 6.04 1.87 -8.35
C PRO A 81 7.54 1.60 -8.19
N ARG A 82 8.33 1.77 -9.26
CA ARG A 82 9.80 1.61 -9.22
C ARG A 82 10.44 2.60 -8.27
N LEU A 83 10.06 3.86 -8.35
CA LEU A 83 10.61 4.93 -7.50
C LEU A 83 10.19 4.76 -6.03
N CYS A 84 8.96 4.29 -5.79
CA CYS A 84 8.47 3.95 -4.46
C CYS A 84 9.26 2.81 -3.82
N CYS A 85 9.62 1.76 -4.59
CA CYS A 85 10.49 0.69 -4.11
C CYS A 85 11.94 1.14 -3.84
N GLY A 86 12.35 2.31 -4.32
CA GLY A 86 13.61 2.94 -3.91
C GLY A 86 13.57 3.58 -2.52
N LEU A 87 12.39 3.65 -1.88
CA LEU A 87 12.25 4.23 -0.55
C LEU A 87 12.59 3.22 0.56
N PRO A 88 13.12 3.67 1.71
CA PRO A 88 13.50 2.79 2.80
C PRO A 88 12.35 1.90 3.29
N GLY A 89 12.60 0.59 3.31
CA GLY A 89 11.68 -0.42 3.83
C GLY A 89 10.53 -0.79 2.90
N ILE A 90 10.53 -0.31 1.65
CA ILE A 90 9.54 -0.69 0.63
C ILE A 90 10.09 -1.85 -0.19
N GLU A 91 9.34 -2.95 -0.22
CA GLU A 91 9.76 -4.18 -0.87
C GLU A 91 9.07 -4.37 -2.22
N GLY A 92 7.82 -3.95 -2.36
CA GLY A 92 7.03 -4.11 -3.59
C GLY A 92 5.99 -3.02 -3.71
N CYS A 93 5.57 -2.70 -4.93
CA CYS A 93 4.62 -1.63 -5.16
C CYS A 93 3.75 -1.93 -6.38
N VAL A 94 2.45 -1.64 -6.25
CA VAL A 94 1.45 -1.72 -7.30
C VAL A 94 0.71 -0.40 -7.37
N LEU A 95 0.70 0.20 -8.54
CA LEU A 95 -0.15 1.34 -8.88
C LEU A 95 -1.40 0.82 -9.59
N ALA A 96 -2.57 1.23 -9.12
CA ALA A 96 -3.85 0.83 -9.65
C ALA A 96 -4.83 2.00 -9.78
N ARG A 97 -5.76 1.87 -10.72
CA ARG A 97 -6.97 2.70 -10.78
C ARG A 97 -8.14 1.84 -10.32
N ARG A 98 -8.69 2.16 -9.14
CA ARG A 98 -9.61 1.27 -8.42
C ARG A 98 -8.96 -0.10 -8.27
N ARG A 99 -9.53 -1.14 -8.90
CA ARG A 99 -9.04 -2.52 -8.86
C ARG A 99 -8.21 -2.92 -10.10
N GLU A 100 -8.06 -2.00 -11.05
CA GLU A 100 -7.32 -2.23 -12.28
C GLU A 100 -5.84 -1.89 -12.06
N VAL A 101 -4.97 -2.89 -12.20
CA VAL A 101 -3.53 -2.72 -12.09
C VAL A 101 -2.99 -1.96 -13.30
N LEU A 102 -2.30 -0.85 -13.04
CA LEU A 102 -1.67 -0.02 -14.08
C LEU A 102 -0.16 -0.28 -14.19
N SER A 103 0.51 -0.44 -13.06
CA SER A 103 1.95 -0.70 -13.03
C SER A 103 2.32 -1.45 -11.76
N VAL A 104 3.32 -2.31 -11.86
CA VAL A 104 3.80 -3.16 -10.78
C VAL A 104 5.32 -3.13 -10.77
N TRP A 105 5.89 -3.07 -9.57
CA TRP A 105 7.31 -3.21 -9.39
C TRP A 105 7.63 -4.06 -8.17
N ASN A 106 8.59 -4.97 -8.35
CA ASN A 106 9.20 -5.76 -7.29
C ASN A 106 8.22 -6.55 -6.42
N MET A 107 7.15 -7.09 -7.01
CA MET A 107 6.20 -7.95 -6.31
C MET A 107 6.69 -9.42 -6.30
N PRO A 108 6.51 -10.16 -5.19
CA PRO A 108 6.82 -11.59 -5.14
C PRO A 108 6.01 -12.37 -6.18
N LEU A 109 6.66 -13.26 -6.93
CA LEU A 109 6.06 -14.01 -8.05
C LEU A 109 4.90 -14.92 -7.63
N ASP A 110 4.94 -15.37 -6.39
CA ASP A 110 3.97 -16.27 -5.79
C ASP A 110 2.80 -15.55 -5.12
N LEU A 111 2.88 -14.22 -5.02
CA LEU A 111 1.82 -13.41 -4.48
C LEU A 111 0.79 -13.12 -5.57
N GLU A 112 -0.46 -13.51 -5.34
CA GLU A 112 -1.59 -13.11 -6.17
C GLU A 112 -1.91 -11.62 -5.95
N GLN A 113 -1.10 -10.75 -6.53
CA GLN A 113 -1.18 -9.29 -6.34
C GLN A 113 -2.55 -8.70 -6.70
N ALA A 114 -3.25 -9.28 -7.69
CA ALA A 114 -4.60 -8.89 -8.05
C ALA A 114 -5.62 -9.23 -6.94
N ALA A 115 -5.51 -10.42 -6.34
CA ALA A 115 -6.36 -10.82 -5.23
C ALA A 115 -6.08 -9.99 -3.97
N LEU A 116 -4.81 -9.69 -3.68
CA LEU A 116 -4.42 -8.82 -2.57
C LEU A 116 -4.95 -7.40 -2.78
N LEU A 117 -4.79 -6.85 -3.98
CA LEU A 117 -5.35 -5.54 -4.32
C LEU A 117 -6.86 -5.54 -4.14
N GLU A 118 -7.57 -6.53 -4.70
CA GLU A 118 -9.03 -6.66 -4.59
C GLU A 118 -9.50 -6.66 -3.13
N ALA A 119 -8.86 -7.50 -2.30
CA ALA A 119 -9.18 -7.60 -0.88
C ALA A 119 -8.91 -6.28 -0.14
N ALA A 120 -7.76 -5.65 -0.39
CA ALA A 120 -7.40 -4.37 0.22
C ALA A 120 -8.33 -3.24 -0.22
N SER A 121 -8.67 -3.16 -1.52
CA SER A 121 -9.60 -2.18 -2.07
C SER A 121 -10.99 -2.36 -1.45
N GLY A 122 -11.48 -3.59 -1.32
CA GLY A 122 -12.75 -3.89 -0.66
C GLY A 122 -12.76 -3.53 0.84
N ALA A 123 -11.64 -3.73 1.55
CA ALA A 123 -11.49 -3.27 2.93
C ALA A 123 -11.50 -1.74 3.04
N MET A 124 -10.82 -1.04 2.13
CA MET A 124 -10.79 0.42 2.05
C MET A 124 -12.18 1.00 1.69
N ASP A 125 -12.92 0.35 0.80
CA ASP A 125 -14.28 0.74 0.45
C ASP A 125 -15.20 0.66 1.66
N ARG A 126 -15.14 -0.44 2.44
CA ARG A 126 -15.87 -0.54 3.71
C ARG A 126 -15.43 0.47 4.76
N ALA A 127 -14.14 0.78 4.80
CA ALA A 127 -13.63 1.81 5.72
C ALA A 127 -14.21 3.19 5.41
N MET A 128 -14.70 3.46 4.18
CA MET A 128 -15.33 4.75 3.85
C MET A 128 -16.57 5.07 4.67
N ASP A 129 -17.23 4.05 5.23
CA ASP A 129 -18.36 4.24 6.13
C ASP A 129 -17.97 5.07 7.37
N ALA A 130 -16.67 5.09 7.74
CA ALA A 130 -16.14 5.94 8.81
C ALA A 130 -16.38 7.45 8.58
N ARG A 131 -16.55 7.89 7.32
CA ARG A 131 -16.92 9.27 6.99
C ARG A 131 -18.27 9.64 7.61
N SER A 132 -19.26 8.76 7.50
CA SER A 132 -20.58 8.97 8.08
C SER A 132 -20.56 9.00 9.61
N ALA A 133 -19.60 8.31 10.21
CA ALA A 133 -19.37 8.30 11.64
C ALA A 133 -18.54 9.50 12.16
N GLY A 134 -18.22 10.48 11.30
CA GLY A 134 -17.53 11.72 11.68
C GLY A 134 -16.00 11.64 11.73
N TRP A 135 -15.40 10.51 11.33
CA TRP A 135 -13.94 10.31 11.34
C TRP A 135 -13.23 10.80 10.06
N GLY A 136 -14.01 11.30 9.10
CA GLY A 136 -13.51 11.71 7.79
C GLY A 136 -13.24 10.53 6.86
N GLU A 137 -12.58 10.80 5.75
CA GLU A 137 -12.28 9.80 4.72
C GLU A 137 -10.95 9.09 4.98
N PRO A 138 -10.94 7.75 5.09
CA PRO A 138 -9.69 7.00 5.16
C PRO A 138 -8.83 7.24 3.91
N ARG A 139 -7.59 7.67 4.15
CA ARG A 139 -6.57 7.89 3.12
C ARG A 139 -5.69 6.67 2.87
N GLY A 140 -5.69 5.72 3.80
CA GLY A 140 -4.89 4.50 3.70
C GLY A 140 -5.31 3.47 4.73
N ILE A 141 -5.05 2.21 4.43
CA ILE A 141 -5.12 1.09 5.37
C ILE A 141 -3.79 0.33 5.33
N THR A 142 -3.44 -0.32 6.44
CA THR A 142 -2.27 -1.20 6.53
C THR A 142 -2.74 -2.57 7.02
N LEU A 143 -2.37 -3.59 6.28
CA LEU A 143 -2.63 -5.00 6.54
C LEU A 143 -1.36 -5.61 7.12
N HIS A 144 -1.48 -6.20 8.30
CA HIS A 144 -0.43 -7.02 8.91
C HIS A 144 -0.73 -8.48 8.56
N LEU A 145 0.04 -9.03 7.63
CA LEU A 145 -0.11 -10.40 7.13
C LEU A 145 0.93 -11.30 7.79
N GLU A 146 0.73 -12.61 7.72
CA GLU A 146 1.68 -13.58 8.26
C GLU A 146 3.06 -13.49 7.59
N VAL A 147 3.08 -13.05 6.33
CA VAL A 147 4.25 -13.06 5.45
C VAL A 147 4.85 -11.67 5.20
N GLY A 148 4.32 -10.63 5.86
CA GLY A 148 4.77 -9.26 5.67
C GLY A 148 3.67 -8.23 5.91
N ASN A 149 3.93 -6.98 5.57
CA ASN A 149 2.94 -5.91 5.71
C ASN A 149 2.61 -5.33 4.34
N ALA A 150 1.34 -5.00 4.14
CA ALA A 150 0.87 -4.36 2.92
C ALA A 150 0.05 -3.12 3.26
N SER A 151 0.39 -1.97 2.71
CA SER A 151 -0.40 -0.74 2.86
C SER A 151 -1.06 -0.37 1.55
N LEU A 152 -2.37 -0.12 1.58
CA LEU A 152 -3.10 0.47 0.47
C LEU A 152 -3.33 1.95 0.77
N LEU A 153 -2.76 2.84 -0.04
CA LEU A 153 -3.02 4.28 -0.01
C LEU A 153 -4.00 4.63 -1.13
N ARG A 154 -4.87 5.61 -0.91
CA ARG A 154 -5.86 6.06 -1.91
C ARG A 154 -5.86 7.56 -2.08
N CYS A 155 -5.90 7.99 -3.34
CA CYS A 155 -6.18 9.36 -3.75
C CYS A 155 -7.18 9.32 -4.91
N ASP A 156 -8.42 9.79 -4.68
CA ASP A 156 -9.51 9.67 -5.63
C ASP A 156 -9.71 8.21 -6.12
N ALA A 157 -9.70 8.00 -7.44
CA ALA A 157 -9.76 6.69 -8.07
C ALA A 157 -8.42 5.95 -8.10
N MET A 158 -7.32 6.59 -7.70
CA MET A 158 -5.98 5.99 -7.73
C MET A 158 -5.65 5.34 -6.40
N GLN A 159 -4.99 4.19 -6.50
CA GLN A 159 -4.57 3.38 -5.36
C GLN A 159 -3.10 2.99 -5.52
N LEU A 160 -2.38 3.00 -4.40
CA LEU A 160 -1.01 2.51 -4.31
C LEU A 160 -0.95 1.43 -3.24
N LEU A 161 -0.76 0.18 -3.66
CA LEU A 161 -0.54 -0.94 -2.76
C LEU A 161 0.96 -1.14 -2.62
N VAL A 162 1.46 -1.16 -1.39
CA VAL A 162 2.89 -1.18 -1.08
C VAL A 162 3.17 -2.29 -0.10
N LEU A 163 4.10 -3.19 -0.44
CA LEU A 163 4.66 -4.17 0.48
C LEU A 163 5.81 -3.54 1.25
N HIS A 164 5.88 -3.77 2.55
CA HIS A 164 6.92 -3.21 3.39
C HIS A 164 7.29 -4.12 4.56
N GLU A 165 8.58 -4.14 4.88
CA GLU A 165 9.18 -5.07 5.84
C GLU A 165 8.60 -4.88 7.26
N LYS A 166 8.42 -3.62 7.67
CA LYS A 166 8.02 -3.24 9.04
C LYS A 166 6.55 -2.90 9.14
N ARG A 167 5.95 -2.97 10.34
CA ARG A 167 4.54 -2.62 10.57
C ARG A 167 4.16 -1.19 10.15
N GLY A 168 5.14 -0.29 10.09
CA GLY A 168 4.94 1.09 9.67
C GLY A 168 6.06 1.55 8.75
N PHE A 169 5.86 2.73 8.18
CA PHE A 169 6.82 3.37 7.32
C PHE A 169 7.91 4.07 8.12
N ALA A 170 9.11 4.15 7.55
CA ALA A 170 10.13 5.07 8.06
C ALA A 170 9.62 6.53 7.97
N PRO A 171 10.13 7.44 8.81
CA PRO A 171 9.70 8.84 8.79
C PRO A 171 9.77 9.46 7.39
N GLY A 172 8.70 10.12 6.95
CA GLY A 172 8.63 10.79 5.65
C GLY A 172 8.28 9.88 4.46
N VAL A 173 8.37 8.56 4.60
CA VAL A 173 8.09 7.63 3.49
C VAL A 173 6.60 7.63 3.14
N ARG A 174 5.70 7.58 4.13
CA ARG A 174 4.25 7.59 3.89
C ARG A 174 3.80 8.89 3.21
N GLU A 175 4.34 10.01 3.64
CA GLU A 175 4.09 11.34 3.09
C GLU A 175 4.52 11.38 1.63
N LYS A 176 5.75 10.91 1.33
CA LYS A 176 6.29 10.85 -0.02
C LYS A 176 5.47 9.94 -0.95
N LEU A 177 5.05 8.76 -0.47
CA LEU A 177 4.15 7.86 -1.21
C LEU A 177 2.79 8.53 -1.52
N THR A 178 2.24 9.25 -0.54
CA THR A 178 0.95 9.96 -0.70
C THR A 178 1.07 11.13 -1.68
N MET A 179 2.17 11.87 -1.63
CA MET A 179 2.47 12.95 -2.58
C MET A 179 2.61 12.40 -4.00
N ALA A 180 3.34 11.30 -4.18
CA ALA A 180 3.52 10.65 -5.48
C ALA A 180 2.17 10.17 -6.05
N LEU A 181 1.36 9.49 -5.24
CA LEU A 181 0.02 9.05 -5.64
C LEU A 181 -0.89 10.23 -6.03
N GLY A 182 -0.83 11.32 -5.25
CA GLY A 182 -1.58 12.54 -5.55
C GLY A 182 -1.13 13.22 -6.85
N ALA A 183 0.17 13.22 -7.14
CA ALA A 183 0.69 13.72 -8.41
C ALA A 183 0.15 12.89 -9.59
N VAL A 184 0.26 11.57 -9.52
CA VAL A 184 -0.31 10.66 -10.54
C VAL A 184 -1.81 10.90 -10.76
N ALA A 185 -2.59 11.02 -9.68
CA ALA A 185 -4.03 11.26 -9.77
C ALA A 185 -4.35 12.59 -10.48
N ARG A 186 -3.54 13.64 -10.28
CA ARG A 186 -3.67 14.92 -10.98
C ARG A 186 -3.27 14.81 -12.45
N SER A 187 -2.16 14.13 -12.76
CA SER A 187 -1.72 13.94 -14.14
C SER A 187 -2.76 13.20 -14.99
N LEU A 188 -3.51 12.27 -14.40
CA LEU A 188 -4.62 11.57 -15.05
C LEU A 188 -5.85 12.45 -15.28
N LYS A 189 -6.19 13.33 -14.33
CA LYS A 189 -7.32 14.26 -14.47
C LYS A 189 -7.07 15.34 -15.53
N ALA A 190 -5.81 15.67 -15.80
CA ALA A 190 -5.40 16.66 -16.78
C ALA A 190 -5.27 16.10 -18.21
N ALA A 191 -5.43 14.79 -18.41
CA ALA A 191 -5.49 14.18 -19.73
C ALA A 191 -6.86 14.52 -20.36
N PRO A 192 -6.91 15.10 -21.58
CA PRO A 192 -8.15 15.46 -22.26
C PRO A 192 -9.00 14.26 -22.66
#